data_AF-A0A401P8G7-F1
#
_entry.id   AF-A0A401P8G7-F1
#
_cell.length_a   1.000
_cell.length_b   1.000
_cell.length_c   1.000
_cell.angle_alpha   90.00
_cell.angle_beta   90.00
_cell.angle_gamma   90.00
#
_symmetry.space_group_name_H-M   'P 1'
#
loop_
_entity.id
_entity.type
_entity.pdbx_description
1 polymer ?
#
loop_
_entity_poly.entity_id
_entity_poly.type
_entity_poly.pdbx_seq_one_letter_code
_entity_poly.pdbx_strand_id
1 'polypeptide(L)'
;TQSDCARWFTALGQKGPERQHPDRTTLTQVEITRTYPAKQPDELSLQVADVVLLYQSIEDGWYEGERLRDAEIGWFPMECAKVITCQATISKNMQRMGRLLGVETNV
;
A
#
# COMPACT_ATOMS: atom_id res chain seq x y z
N THR A 1 1.70 -22.64 -9.89
CA THR A 1 1.07 -21.44 -10.48
C THR A 1 1.57 -20.25 -9.67
N GLN A 2 1.75 -19.06 -10.24
CA GLN A 2 2.55 -17.94 -9.71
C GLN A 2 2.01 -17.27 -8.40
N SER A 3 1.19 -17.98 -7.62
CA SER A 3 0.40 -17.44 -6.51
C SER A 3 0.70 -18.10 -5.15
N ASP A 4 1.64 -19.04 -5.08
CA ASP A 4 1.84 -19.85 -3.87
C ASP A 4 2.81 -19.25 -2.84
N CYS A 5 3.65 -18.27 -3.19
CA CYS A 5 4.62 -17.72 -2.25
C CYS A 5 4.02 -16.78 -1.19
N ALA A 6 2.92 -16.08 -1.49
CA ALA A 6 2.19 -15.28 -0.50
C ALA A 6 1.41 -16.16 0.51
N ARG A 7 1.16 -17.43 0.18
CA ARG A 7 0.18 -18.28 0.89
C ARG A 7 0.68 -18.83 2.21
N TRP A 8 1.96 -19.17 2.32
CA TRP A 8 2.47 -19.78 3.56
C TRP A 8 2.62 -18.76 4.70
N PHE A 9 2.71 -17.47 4.39
CA PHE A 9 2.70 -16.41 5.41
C PHE A 9 1.29 -16.12 5.95
N THR A 10 0.25 -16.15 5.10
CA THR A 10 -1.15 -15.96 5.55
C THR A 10 -1.70 -17.21 6.27
N ALA A 11 -1.26 -18.41 5.87
CA ALA A 11 -1.72 -19.69 6.46
C ALA A 11 -1.25 -19.91 7.92
N LEU A 12 -0.22 -19.21 8.39
CA LEU A 12 0.27 -19.33 9.77
C LEU A 12 -0.52 -18.51 10.80
N GLY A 13 -1.66 -17.92 10.43
CA GLY A 13 -2.64 -17.50 11.43
C GLY A 13 -2.10 -16.53 12.48
N GLN A 14 -1.17 -15.64 12.11
CA GLN A 14 -0.86 -14.48 12.93
C GLN A 14 -1.70 -13.29 12.44
N LYS A 15 -2.97 -13.27 12.86
CA LYS A 15 -3.50 -12.01 13.40
C LYS A 15 -2.68 -11.68 14.66
N GLY A 16 -1.42 -11.28 14.45
CA GLY A 16 -0.54 -10.77 15.50
C GLY A 16 -0.91 -9.31 15.78
N PRO A 17 -0.62 -8.81 16.99
CA PRO A 17 -1.24 -7.61 17.55
C PRO A 17 -0.95 -6.43 16.64
N GLU A 18 -1.97 -5.60 16.37
CA GLU A 18 -1.84 -4.20 15.96
C GLU A 18 -0.43 -3.84 15.48
N ARG A 19 -0.07 -4.28 14.25
CA ARG A 19 1.25 -4.00 13.70
C ARG A 19 1.37 -2.47 13.75
N GLN A 20 2.26 -1.95 14.60
CA GLN A 20 2.55 -0.52 14.63
C GLN A 20 3.06 -0.17 13.25
N HIS A 21 2.16 0.31 12.41
CA HIS A 21 2.50 0.71 11.07
C HIS A 21 3.49 1.87 11.24
N PRO A 22 4.68 1.79 10.63
CA PRO A 22 5.67 2.85 10.73
C PRO A 22 5.05 4.18 10.32
N ASP A 23 5.58 5.28 10.86
CA ASP A 23 5.10 6.63 10.55
C ASP A 23 4.93 6.80 9.05
N ARG A 24 3.70 7.06 8.61
CA ARG A 24 3.31 7.15 7.19
C ARG A 24 4.18 8.13 6.39
N THR A 25 4.78 9.10 7.06
CA THR A 25 5.68 10.12 6.49
C THR A 25 7.05 9.57 6.07
N THR A 26 7.46 8.44 6.64
CA THR A 26 8.75 7.78 6.38
C THR A 26 8.66 6.69 5.31
N LEU A 27 7.44 6.31 4.93
CA LEU A 27 7.21 5.22 4.00
C LEU A 27 7.46 5.62 2.55
N THR A 28 7.98 4.67 1.78
CA THR A 28 8.12 4.81 0.34
C THR A 28 6.74 4.92 -0.30
N GLN A 29 6.55 5.93 -1.13
CA GLN A 29 5.35 6.06 -1.95
C GLN A 29 5.57 5.45 -3.33
N VAL A 30 4.57 4.72 -3.80
CA VAL A 30 4.49 4.27 -5.19
C VAL A 30 3.24 4.80 -5.86
N GLU A 31 3.36 5.09 -7.15
CA GLU A 31 2.24 5.37 -8.04
C GLU A 31 1.92 4.12 -8.85
N ILE A 32 0.63 3.81 -8.96
CA ILE A 32 0.16 2.68 -9.75
C ILE A 32 0.13 3.06 -11.23
N THR A 33 0.83 2.27 -12.03
CA THR A 33 0.97 2.45 -13.49
C THR A 33 0.10 1.47 -14.28
N ARG A 34 -0.43 0.43 -13.63
CA ARG A 34 -1.35 -0.55 -14.23
C ARG A 34 -2.46 -0.90 -13.25
N THR A 35 -3.71 -0.89 -13.73
CA THR A 35 -4.86 -1.34 -12.95
C THR A 35 -4.71 -2.80 -12.56
N TYR A 36 -5.04 -3.11 -11.31
CA TYR A 36 -4.98 -4.44 -10.74
C TYR A 36 -6.26 -4.72 -9.93
N PRO A 37 -7.19 -5.54 -10.44
CA PRO A 37 -8.33 -5.98 -9.65
C PRO A 37 -7.88 -7.03 -8.63
N ALA A 38 -8.23 -6.86 -7.35
CA ALA A 38 -7.98 -7.86 -6.33
C ALA A 38 -8.69 -9.19 -6.70
N LYS A 39 -7.93 -10.27 -6.62
CA LYS A 39 -8.37 -11.64 -6.87
C LYS A 39 -8.62 -12.39 -5.57
N GLN A 40 -8.00 -11.96 -4.48
CA GLN A 40 -8.13 -12.56 -3.14
C GLN A 40 -8.50 -11.51 -2.07
N PRO A 41 -9.03 -11.92 -0.91
CA PRO A 41 -9.47 -10.99 0.14
C PRO A 41 -8.34 -10.18 0.81
N ASP A 42 -7.10 -10.65 0.73
CA ASP A 42 -5.90 -9.99 1.24
C ASP A 42 -5.21 -9.12 0.18
N GLU A 43 -5.68 -9.15 -1.07
CA GLU A 43 -5.17 -8.34 -2.15
C GLU A 43 -5.86 -6.97 -2.22
N LEU A 44 -5.08 -5.94 -2.56
CA LEU A 44 -5.54 -4.57 -2.70
C LEU A 44 -5.91 -4.29 -4.16
N SER A 45 -7.16 -3.92 -4.41
CA SER A 45 -7.57 -3.47 -5.75
C SER A 45 -6.93 -2.13 -6.08
N LEU A 46 -6.43 -1.89 -7.29
CA LEU A 46 -5.70 -0.67 -7.62
C LEU A 46 -6.07 -0.17 -9.02
N GLN A 47 -6.12 1.15 -9.16
CA GLN A 47 -6.33 1.86 -10.42
C GLN A 47 -5.08 2.67 -10.78
N VAL A 48 -4.90 2.95 -12.06
CA VAL A 48 -3.82 3.84 -12.52
C VAL A 48 -3.91 5.18 -11.80
N ALA A 49 -2.75 5.73 -11.42
CA ALA A 49 -2.56 6.93 -10.63
C ALA A 49 -3.00 6.85 -9.15
N ASP A 50 -3.42 5.68 -8.66
CA ASP A 50 -3.47 5.46 -7.22
C ASP A 50 -2.08 5.62 -6.61
N VAL A 51 -2.03 6.14 -5.40
CA VAL A 51 -0.80 6.22 -4.62
C VAL A 51 -0.92 5.28 -3.43
N VAL A 52 0.15 4.54 -3.16
CA VAL A 52 0.21 3.56 -2.08
C VAL A 52 1.47 3.79 -1.24
N LEU A 53 1.34 3.74 0.08
CA LEU A 53 2.46 3.67 1.03
C LEU A 53 2.91 2.22 1.16
N LEU A 54 4.18 1.94 0.88
CA LEU A 54 4.72 0.59 1.02
C LEU A 54 5.09 0.31 2.47
N TYR A 55 4.52 -0.75 3.05
CA TYR A 55 4.93 -1.27 4.35
C TYR A 55 6.03 -2.30 4.23
N GLN A 56 5.87 -3.26 3.32
CA GLN A 56 6.84 -4.31 3.11
C GLN A 56 6.77 -4.84 1.68
N SER A 57 7.86 -5.49 1.29
CA SER A 57 7.99 -6.23 0.04
C SER A 57 8.53 -7.60 0.34
N ILE A 58 8.06 -8.60 -0.40
CA ILE A 58 8.65 -9.94 -0.37
C ILE A 58 9.36 -10.21 -1.69
N GLU A 59 10.37 -11.09 -1.68
CA GLU A 59 11.23 -11.37 -2.83
C GLU A 59 10.47 -11.91 -4.05
N ASP A 60 9.27 -12.45 -3.84
CA ASP A 60 8.42 -13.05 -4.88
C ASP A 60 7.60 -12.07 -5.73
N GLY A 61 7.92 -10.77 -5.73
CA GLY A 61 7.24 -9.83 -6.63
C GLY A 61 6.00 -9.15 -6.04
N TRP A 62 5.81 -9.18 -4.72
CA TRP A 62 4.64 -8.58 -4.06
C TRP A 62 5.00 -7.46 -3.09
N TYR A 63 4.16 -6.42 -3.08
CA TYR A 63 4.13 -5.35 -2.11
C TYR A 63 2.90 -5.47 -1.20
N GLU A 64 3.08 -5.21 0.09
CA GLU A 64 2.00 -4.87 1.01
C GLU A 64 2.04 -3.36 1.25
N GLY A 65 0.90 -2.70 1.12
CA GLY A 65 0.83 -1.26 1.32
C GLY A 65 -0.56 -0.71 1.60
N GLU A 66 -0.61 0.57 1.97
CA GLU A 66 -1.82 1.31 2.29
C GLU A 66 -2.14 2.33 1.18
N ARG A 67 -3.35 2.26 0.63
CA ARG A 67 -3.80 3.16 -0.42
C ARG A 67 -4.25 4.52 0.13
N LEU A 68 -3.69 5.60 -0.40
CA LEU A 68 -3.87 6.94 0.18
C LEU A 68 -5.31 7.48 0.19
N ARG A 69 -6.19 7.00 -0.70
CA ARG A 69 -7.52 7.60 -0.86
C ARG A 69 -8.52 7.17 0.20
N ASP A 70 -8.36 5.97 0.76
CA ASP A 70 -9.31 5.30 1.64
C ASP A 70 -8.63 4.47 2.75
N ALA A 71 -7.30 4.52 2.84
CA ALA A 71 -6.50 3.80 3.82
C ALA A 71 -6.67 2.28 3.79
N GLU A 72 -7.15 1.71 2.67
CA GLU A 72 -7.21 0.25 2.53
C GLU A 72 -5.81 -0.35 2.42
N ILE A 73 -5.60 -1.46 3.13
CA ILE A 73 -4.33 -2.18 3.19
C ILE A 73 -4.50 -3.52 2.48
N GLY A 74 -3.50 -3.90 1.69
CA GLY A 74 -3.42 -5.25 1.14
C GLY A 74 -2.23 -5.45 0.23
N TRP A 75 -2.21 -6.63 -0.39
CA TRP A 75 -1.14 -7.09 -1.25
C TRP A 75 -1.38 -6.76 -2.72
N PHE A 76 -0.32 -6.41 -3.45
CA PHE A 76 -0.39 -6.20 -4.89
C PHE A 76 0.95 -6.47 -5.58
N PRO A 77 0.96 -6.79 -6.89
CA PRO A 77 2.19 -7.04 -7.62
C PRO A 77 3.07 -5.79 -7.76
N MET A 78 4.38 -5.93 -7.54
CA MET A 78 5.36 -4.86 -7.70
C MET A 78 5.35 -4.26 -9.12
N GLU A 79 5.11 -5.09 -10.14
CA GLU A 79 5.13 -4.71 -11.56
C GLU A 79 4.04 -3.68 -11.96
N CYS A 80 3.01 -3.54 -11.14
CA CYS A 80 1.94 -2.58 -11.36
C CYS A 80 2.32 -1.18 -10.87
N ALA A 81 3.43 -1.03 -10.13
CA ALA A 81 3.76 0.17 -9.39
C ALA A 81 5.11 0.77 -9.80
N LYS A 82 5.25 2.08 -9.57
CA LYS A 82 6.49 2.84 -9.78
C LYS A 82 6.78 3.71 -8.57
N VAL A 83 8.00 3.63 -8.05
CA VAL A 83 8.44 4.44 -6.90
C VAL A 83 8.40 5.92 -7.24
N ILE A 84 7.79 6.70 -6.36
CA ILE A 84 7.79 8.16 -6.40
C ILE A 84 9.02 8.64 -5.64
N THR A 85 9.96 9.26 -6.35
CA THR A 85 11.21 9.78 -5.77
C THR A 85 11.17 11.30 -5.56
N CYS A 86 10.23 12.01 -6.20
CA CYS A 86 10.11 13.45 -6.09
C CYS A 86 9.49 13.85 -4.76
N GLN A 87 10.28 14.48 -3.89
CA GLN A 87 9.84 14.91 -2.55
C GLN A 87 8.63 15.85 -2.59
N ALA A 88 8.57 16.78 -3.56
CA ALA A 88 7.42 17.66 -3.71
C ALA A 88 6.12 16.88 -4.01
N THR A 89 6.20 15.80 -4.79
CA THR A 89 5.06 14.91 -5.05
C THR A 89 4.68 14.12 -3.80
N ILE A 90 5.67 13.56 -3.10
CA ILE A 90 5.48 12.82 -1.84
C ILE A 90 4.73 13.69 -0.82
N SER A 91 5.18 14.93 -0.58
CA SER A 91 4.55 15.85 0.37
C SER A 91 3.12 16.23 -0.04
N LYS A 92 2.88 16.48 -1.34
CA LYS A 92 1.53 16.80 -1.87
C LYS A 92 0.56 15.64 -1.68
N ASN A 93 1.01 14.42 -1.92
CA ASN A 93 0.22 13.22 -1.72
C ASN A 93 -0.17 13.04 -0.25
N MET A 94 0.77 13.24 0.68
CA MET A 94 0.49 13.20 2.13
C MET A 94 -0.52 14.27 2.55
N GLN A 95 -0.39 15.50 2.05
CA GLN A 95 -1.36 16.57 2.32
C GLN A 95 -2.75 16.25 1.74
N ARG A 96 -2.81 15.58 0.57
CA ARG A 96 -4.07 15.12 -0.02
C ARG A 96 -4.70 14.02 0.83
N MET A 97 -3.91 13.05 1.27
CA MET A 97 -4.35 11.97 2.15
C MET A 97 -4.96 12.50 3.45
N GLY A 98 -4.29 13.42 4.15
CA GLY A 98 -4.82 14.00 5.39
C GLY A 98 -6.18 14.68 5.20
N ARG A 99 -6.38 15.36 4.06
CA ARG A 99 -7.67 15.96 3.70
C ARG A 99 -8.75 14.92 3.39
N LEU A 100 -8.41 13.83 2.71
CA LEU A 100 -9.37 12.79 2.32
C LEU A 100 -9.84 11.95 3.50
N LEU A 101 -8.93 11.60 4.41
CA LEU A 101 -9.23 10.75 5.55
C LEU A 101 -9.85 11.52 6.73
N GLY A 102 -10.12 12.82 6.59
CA GLY A 102 -10.72 13.60 7.65
C GLY A 102 -9.88 13.61 8.93
N VAL A 103 -8.54 13.54 8.81
CA VAL A 103 -7.66 13.90 9.93
C VAL A 103 -7.73 15.42 10.04
N GLU A 104 -8.89 15.91 10.48
CA GLU A 104 -9.07 17.28 10.92
C GLU A 104 -8.03 17.47 12.01
N THR A 105 -7.03 18.29 11.71
CA THR A 105 -6.20 18.91 12.72
C THR A 105 -7.15 19.65 13.64
N ASN A 106 -7.52 19.01 14.76
CA ASN A 106 -8.22 19.65 15.86
C ASN A 106 -7.29 20.78 16.34
N VAL A 107 -7.59 22.01 15.93
CA VAL A 107 -7.04 23.25 16.46
C VAL A 107 -7.85 23.65 17.68
#